data_AF-A0A2E1FM86-F1
#
_entry.id   AF-A0A2E1FM86-F1
#
_cell.length_a   1.000
_cell.length_b   1.000
_cell.length_c   1.000
_cell.angle_alpha   90.00
_cell.angle_beta   90.00
_cell.angle_gamma   90.00
#
_symmetry.space_group_name_H-M   'P 1'
#
loop_
_entity.id
_entity.type
_entity.pdbx_description
1 polymer ?
#
loop_
_entity_poly.entity_id
_entity_poly.type
_entity_poly.pdbx_seq_one_letter_code
_entity_poly.pdbx_strand_id
1 'polypeptide(L)'
;MSNRVIAIIGAVIFVSGMFGGVVLERIDASLSNENEQNFSIEVDDSEGTNLYSLIEVDDGDNDEEEQITWVLHEFKFSSNGAGDAITWDFGDGTTASGSSISHQFTSSGTFLITATSISSDKVETASIEVIVNRDSFAEADNMECSCAPTGKDTVIDLVALTGKQSIQGFVQVEHDGSSES
;
A
#
# COMPACT_ATOMS: atom_id res chain seq x y z
N MET A 1 -5.85 24.50 -43.43
CA MET A 1 -4.65 25.11 -42.80
C MET A 1 -3.45 24.26 -43.19
N SER A 2 -2.45 24.88 -43.81
CA SER A 2 -1.27 24.21 -44.36
C SER A 2 -0.27 23.97 -43.23
N ASN A 3 -0.07 22.70 -42.84
CA ASN A 3 1.03 22.35 -41.94
C ASN A 3 2.33 22.37 -42.74
N ARG A 4 3.15 23.39 -42.48
CA ARG A 4 4.50 23.51 -43.03
C ARG A 4 5.39 22.58 -42.21
N VAL A 5 5.76 21.44 -42.79
CA VAL A 5 6.84 20.60 -42.26
C VAL A 5 8.15 21.36 -42.46
N ILE A 6 8.75 21.85 -41.38
CA ILE A 6 10.09 22.46 -41.41
C ILE A 6 11.10 21.33 -41.26
N ALA A 7 11.64 20.86 -42.37
CA ALA A 7 12.80 19.97 -42.39
C ALA A 7 14.08 20.81 -42.21
N ILE A 8 14.73 20.73 -41.06
CA ILE A 8 16.05 21.34 -40.83
C ILE A 8 17.10 20.30 -41.25
N ILE A 9 17.78 20.56 -42.37
CA ILE A 9 18.94 19.78 -42.83
C ILE A 9 20.11 20.09 -41.90
N GLY A 10 20.53 19.09 -41.10
CA GLY A 10 21.73 19.21 -40.26
C GLY A 10 22.98 19.35 -41.11
N ALA A 11 23.69 20.47 -40.99
CA ALA A 11 24.96 20.71 -41.65
C ALA A 11 26.07 19.92 -40.93
N VAL A 12 26.77 19.05 -41.67
CA VAL A 12 27.98 18.37 -41.21
C VAL A 12 29.17 19.33 -41.39
N ILE A 13 29.69 19.89 -40.31
CA ILE A 13 30.90 20.71 -40.35
C ILE A 13 32.11 19.77 -40.22
N PHE A 14 32.85 19.57 -41.31
CA PHE A 14 34.16 18.91 -41.29
C PHE A 14 35.23 19.91 -40.86
N VAL A 15 35.75 19.79 -39.64
CA VAL A 15 36.99 20.46 -39.24
C VAL A 15 38.14 19.47 -39.43
N SER A 16 38.94 19.66 -40.47
CA SER A 16 40.18 18.90 -40.67
C SER A 16 41.30 19.48 -39.79
N GLY A 17 41.65 18.79 -38.72
CA GLY A 17 42.81 19.09 -37.87
C GLY A 17 43.47 17.81 -37.40
N MET A 18 44.77 17.69 -37.66
CA MET A 18 45.57 16.49 -37.40
C MET A 18 45.62 16.10 -35.91
N PHE A 19 45.63 14.79 -35.67
CA PHE A 19 45.90 14.07 -34.42
C PHE A 19 44.76 13.99 -33.38
N GLY A 20 44.15 12.79 -33.31
CA GLY A 20 43.58 12.22 -32.09
C GLY A 20 42.09 12.42 -31.86
N GLY A 21 41.29 11.38 -32.20
CA GLY A 21 39.95 11.15 -31.66
C GLY A 21 38.82 11.98 -32.29
N VAL A 22 38.01 11.35 -33.14
CA VAL A 22 36.73 11.92 -33.59
C VAL A 22 35.70 11.67 -32.49
N VAL A 23 35.30 12.69 -31.75
CA VAL A 23 34.11 12.60 -30.87
C VAL A 23 32.90 12.95 -31.73
N LEU A 24 32.09 11.94 -32.06
CA LEU A 24 30.76 12.14 -32.63
C LEU A 24 29.83 12.59 -31.48
N GLU A 25 29.68 13.89 -31.27
CA GLU A 25 28.60 14.40 -30.43
C GLU A 25 27.28 14.19 -31.19
N ARG A 26 26.49 13.21 -30.73
CA ARG A 26 25.11 13.04 -31.19
C ARG A 26 24.32 14.23 -30.66
N ILE A 27 23.94 15.16 -31.52
CA ILE A 27 22.91 16.14 -31.21
C ILE A 27 21.59 15.37 -31.15
N ASP A 28 21.17 14.99 -29.95
CA ASP A 28 19.83 14.46 -29.71
C ASP A 28 18.85 15.63 -29.77
N ALA A 29 18.29 15.88 -30.95
CA ALA A 29 17.20 16.80 -31.12
C ALA A 29 15.96 16.18 -30.49
N SER A 30 15.78 16.41 -29.18
CA SER A 30 14.54 16.13 -28.47
C SER A 30 13.43 17.00 -29.08
N LEU A 31 12.58 16.37 -29.90
CA LEU A 31 11.31 16.94 -30.30
C LEU A 31 10.35 16.72 -29.13
N SER A 32 10.27 17.69 -28.23
CA SER A 32 9.24 17.72 -27.19
C SER A 32 7.89 18.00 -27.88
N ASN A 33 7.08 16.96 -28.06
CA ASN A 33 5.69 17.10 -28.43
C ASN A 33 4.92 17.55 -27.16
N GLU A 34 4.68 18.85 -27.02
CA GLU A 34 3.83 19.38 -25.95
C GLU A 34 2.35 19.11 -26.27
N ASN A 35 1.85 17.89 -26.04
CA ASN A 35 0.50 17.59 -25.51
C ASN A 35 0.13 16.07 -25.48
N GLU A 36 1.05 15.17 -25.14
CA GLU A 36 0.63 13.82 -24.72
C GLU A 36 0.73 13.74 -23.20
N GLN A 37 -0.38 14.02 -22.49
CA GLN A 37 -0.49 13.66 -21.08
C GLN A 37 -0.43 12.14 -21.03
N ASN A 38 0.73 11.60 -20.65
CA ASN A 38 0.91 10.16 -20.55
C ASN A 38 0.06 9.64 -19.39
N PHE A 39 -0.69 8.56 -19.60
CA PHE A 39 -1.51 7.97 -18.56
C PHE A 39 -0.64 7.58 -17.35
N SER A 40 -0.99 8.07 -16.17
CA SER A 40 -0.29 7.74 -14.91
C SER A 40 -1.29 7.52 -13.78
N ILE A 41 -0.83 6.84 -12.74
CA ILE A 41 -1.59 6.60 -11.51
C ILE A 41 -0.76 6.97 -10.29
N GLU A 42 -1.46 7.37 -9.24
CA GLU A 42 -0.91 7.80 -7.97
C GLU A 42 -1.72 7.17 -6.83
N VAL A 43 -1.08 6.99 -5.69
CA VAL A 43 -1.68 6.57 -4.41
C VAL A 43 -1.31 7.62 -3.36
N ASP A 44 -2.17 7.83 -2.37
CA ASP A 44 -1.89 8.74 -1.26
C ASP A 44 -0.66 8.32 -0.44
N ASP A 45 -0.58 7.04 -0.09
CA ASP A 45 0.55 6.44 0.60
C ASP A 45 0.98 5.12 -0.06
N SER A 46 2.29 4.92 -0.23
CA SER A 46 2.83 3.66 -0.77
C SER A 46 2.86 2.53 0.26
N GLU A 47 2.62 2.86 1.53
CA GLU A 47 2.59 1.91 2.63
C GLU A 47 1.44 2.22 3.59
N GLY A 48 0.73 1.20 4.06
CA GLY A 48 -0.35 1.32 5.04
C GLY A 48 -0.31 0.17 6.05
N THR A 49 -0.91 0.36 7.22
CA THR A 49 -0.91 -0.64 8.30
C THR A 49 -2.33 -0.96 8.75
N ASN A 50 -2.70 -2.23 8.66
CA ASN A 50 -3.92 -2.75 9.27
C ASN A 50 -3.68 -3.03 10.75
N LEU A 51 -4.64 -2.64 11.60
CA LEU A 51 -4.61 -2.90 13.04
C LEU A 51 -5.59 -4.01 13.39
N TYR A 52 -5.11 -4.97 14.17
CA TYR A 52 -5.91 -6.01 14.80
C TYR A 52 -5.73 -5.96 16.31
N SER A 53 -6.83 -5.94 17.06
CA SER A 53 -6.82 -6.02 18.53
C SER A 53 -7.70 -7.16 18.96
N LEU A 54 -7.20 -8.02 19.85
CA LEU A 54 -7.97 -9.02 20.59
C LEU A 54 -7.79 -8.76 22.07
N ILE A 55 -8.89 -8.59 22.80
CA ILE A 55 -8.86 -8.44 24.25
C ILE A 55 -9.77 -9.54 24.80
N GLU A 56 -9.22 -10.45 25.59
CA GLU A 56 -10.02 -11.33 26.44
C GLU A 56 -10.28 -10.61 27.76
N VAL A 57 -11.55 -10.47 28.12
CA VAL A 57 -12.00 -9.82 29.37
C VAL A 57 -12.61 -10.89 30.28
N ASP A 58 -12.14 -10.97 31.52
CA ASP A 58 -12.77 -11.74 32.61
C ASP A 58 -13.21 -10.78 33.72
N ASP A 59 -14.52 -10.56 33.85
CA ASP A 59 -15.14 -9.70 34.86
C ASP A 59 -15.28 -10.39 36.24
N GLY A 60 -14.57 -11.50 36.45
CA GLY A 60 -14.55 -12.25 37.69
C GLY A 60 -15.74 -13.21 37.86
N ASP A 61 -16.48 -13.46 36.78
CA ASP A 61 -17.60 -14.38 36.71
C ASP A 61 -17.28 -15.70 36.01
N ASN A 62 -16.02 -15.90 35.59
CA ASN A 62 -15.49 -17.05 34.83
C ASN A 62 -16.11 -17.26 33.43
N ASP A 63 -16.72 -16.21 32.87
CA ASP A 63 -17.17 -16.16 31.49
C ASP A 63 -16.27 -15.20 30.70
N GLU A 64 -15.28 -15.74 29.97
CA GLU A 64 -14.37 -14.88 29.21
C GLU A 64 -15.03 -14.36 27.94
N GLU A 65 -15.00 -13.03 27.77
CA GLU A 65 -15.52 -12.36 26.58
C GLU A 65 -14.38 -11.89 25.66
N GLU A 66 -14.46 -12.23 24.37
CA GLU A 66 -13.53 -11.73 23.36
C GLU A 66 -14.03 -10.42 22.76
N GLN A 67 -13.20 -9.38 22.82
CA GLN A 67 -13.40 -8.13 22.10
C GLN A 67 -12.39 -8.02 20.95
N ILE A 68 -12.89 -8.16 19.72
CA ILE A 68 -12.08 -8.10 18.51
C ILE A 68 -12.33 -6.79 17.75
N THR A 69 -11.26 -6.04 17.51
CA THR A 69 -11.30 -4.82 16.68
C THR A 69 -10.41 -4.98 15.45
N TRP A 70 -10.99 -4.70 14.28
CA TRP A 70 -10.28 -4.62 13.00
C TRP A 70 -10.37 -3.20 12.44
N VAL A 71 -9.21 -2.60 12.17
CA VAL A 71 -9.13 -1.32 11.46
C VAL A 71 -8.23 -1.52 10.25
N LEU A 72 -8.82 -1.45 9.06
CA LEU A 72 -8.08 -1.53 7.80
C LEU A 72 -7.62 -0.13 7.37
N HIS A 73 -6.43 -0.05 6.80
CA HIS A 73 -5.95 1.17 6.18
C HIS A 73 -6.69 1.39 4.84
N GLU A 74 -7.24 2.58 4.64
CA GLU A 74 -7.87 2.98 3.39
C GLU A 74 -6.84 3.66 2.49
N PHE A 75 -6.53 3.04 1.36
CA PHE A 75 -5.71 3.62 0.30
C PHE A 75 -6.58 4.39 -0.69
N LYS A 76 -6.10 5.54 -1.16
CA LYS A 76 -6.79 6.36 -2.16
C LYS A 76 -5.96 6.42 -3.42
N PHE A 77 -6.53 5.91 -4.50
CA PHE A 77 -5.88 5.93 -5.80
C PHE A 77 -6.50 7.00 -6.70
N SER A 78 -5.66 7.59 -7.55
CA SER A 78 -6.09 8.54 -8.57
C SER A 78 -5.33 8.32 -9.87
N SER A 79 -5.97 8.66 -10.98
CA SER A 79 -5.39 8.56 -12.31
C SER A 79 -5.31 9.92 -13.00
N ASN A 80 -4.22 10.18 -13.70
CA ASN A 80 -4.01 11.37 -14.51
C ASN A 80 -3.86 11.00 -16.00
N GLY A 81 -4.34 11.87 -16.89
CA GLY A 81 -4.26 11.63 -18.34
C GLY A 81 -5.09 10.46 -18.84
N ALA A 82 -6.18 10.12 -18.15
CA ALA A 82 -7.01 8.97 -18.49
C ALA A 82 -7.95 9.21 -19.69
N GLY A 83 -8.33 8.10 -20.34
CA GLY A 83 -9.29 8.05 -21.43
C GLY A 83 -10.75 8.06 -20.97
N ASP A 84 -11.63 7.45 -21.76
CA ASP A 84 -13.08 7.41 -21.51
C ASP A 84 -13.46 6.51 -20.34
N ALA A 85 -12.69 5.46 -20.10
CA ALA A 85 -12.94 4.47 -19.04
C ALA A 85 -11.64 4.03 -18.37
N ILE A 86 -11.74 3.73 -17.07
CA ILE A 86 -10.61 3.29 -16.25
C ILE A 86 -11.06 2.14 -15.37
N THR A 87 -10.29 1.06 -15.38
CA THR A 87 -10.48 -0.10 -14.51
C THR A 87 -9.22 -0.36 -13.69
N TRP A 88 -9.40 -0.77 -12.44
CA TRP A 88 -8.34 -1.07 -11.49
C TRP A 88 -8.38 -2.55 -11.14
N ASP A 89 -7.21 -3.19 -11.12
CA ASP A 89 -6.95 -4.48 -10.51
C ASP A 89 -5.97 -4.27 -9.35
N PHE A 90 -6.37 -4.65 -8.14
CA PHE A 90 -5.57 -4.41 -6.93
C PHE A 90 -4.58 -5.55 -6.64
N GLY A 91 -4.60 -6.65 -7.39
CA GLY A 91 -3.73 -7.81 -7.15
C GLY A 91 -4.17 -8.70 -5.98
N ASP A 92 -5.24 -8.35 -5.28
CA ASP A 92 -5.88 -9.15 -4.21
C ASP A 92 -7.12 -9.93 -4.70
N GLY A 93 -7.40 -9.88 -6.01
CA GLY A 93 -8.57 -10.49 -6.64
C GLY A 93 -9.80 -9.57 -6.70
N THR A 94 -9.70 -8.35 -6.18
CA THR A 94 -10.76 -7.34 -6.30
C THR A 94 -10.44 -6.32 -7.40
N THR A 95 -11.47 -5.62 -7.88
CA THR A 95 -11.36 -4.65 -8.97
C THR A 95 -12.26 -3.44 -8.70
N ALA A 96 -11.94 -2.30 -9.32
CA ALA A 96 -12.75 -1.09 -9.27
C ALA A 96 -12.77 -0.34 -10.61
N SER A 97 -13.56 0.72 -10.71
CA SER A 97 -13.61 1.58 -11.90
C SER A 97 -13.84 3.04 -11.50
N GLY A 98 -13.21 3.96 -12.24
CA GLY A 98 -13.28 5.39 -11.97
C GLY A 98 -11.89 6.05 -11.91
N SER A 99 -11.86 7.38 -11.97
CA SER A 99 -10.61 8.17 -11.95
C SER A 99 -10.03 8.40 -10.56
N SER A 100 -10.86 8.28 -9.52
CA SER A 100 -10.44 8.26 -8.14
C SER A 100 -11.28 7.25 -7.38
N ILE A 101 -10.62 6.37 -6.63
CA ILE A 101 -11.25 5.29 -5.87
C ILE A 101 -10.57 5.16 -4.51
N SER A 102 -11.23 4.49 -3.57
CA SER A 102 -10.59 3.99 -2.35
C SER A 102 -10.65 2.47 -2.29
N HIS A 103 -9.65 1.86 -1.65
CA HIS A 103 -9.55 0.41 -1.48
C HIS A 103 -8.95 0.06 -0.13
N GLN A 104 -9.39 -1.05 0.46
CA GLN A 104 -8.89 -1.58 1.72
C GLN A 104 -8.45 -3.03 1.51
N PHE A 105 -7.16 -3.30 1.73
CA PHE A 105 -6.62 -4.66 1.67
C PHE A 105 -6.84 -5.37 3.01
N THR A 106 -7.42 -6.56 2.98
CA THR A 106 -7.66 -7.35 4.21
C THR A 106 -6.41 -8.10 4.68
N SER A 107 -5.56 -8.50 3.73
CA SER A 107 -4.33 -9.23 3.98
C SER A 107 -3.12 -8.32 3.94
N SER A 108 -2.15 -8.57 4.80
CA SER A 108 -0.83 -7.94 4.70
C SER A 108 -0.03 -8.56 3.56
N GLY A 109 0.86 -7.76 2.96
CA GLY A 109 1.66 -8.16 1.82
C GLY A 109 2.01 -7.00 0.91
N THR A 110 2.73 -7.31 -0.16
CA THR A 110 3.03 -6.37 -1.24
C THR A 110 2.04 -6.62 -2.38
N PHE A 111 1.33 -5.59 -2.81
CA PHE A 111 0.33 -5.67 -3.86
C PHE A 111 0.75 -4.81 -5.05
N LEU A 112 0.66 -5.38 -6.26
CA LEU A 112 0.87 -4.67 -7.52
C LEU A 112 -0.48 -4.25 -8.08
N ILE A 113 -0.81 -2.97 -7.94
CA ILE A 113 -2.04 -2.39 -8.49
C ILE A 113 -1.79 -2.06 -9.95
N THR A 114 -2.72 -2.42 -10.81
CA THR A 114 -2.69 -2.09 -12.25
C THR A 114 -3.98 -1.38 -12.65
N ALA A 115 -3.83 -0.17 -13.20
CA ALA A 115 -4.93 0.54 -13.82
C ALA A 115 -4.84 0.41 -15.34
N THR A 116 -5.99 0.21 -15.99
CA THR A 116 -6.13 0.19 -17.44
C THR A 116 -7.06 1.31 -17.87
N SER A 117 -6.55 2.23 -18.68
CA SER A 117 -7.28 3.31 -19.31
C SER A 117 -7.64 2.92 -20.74
N ILE A 118 -8.91 3.09 -21.12
CA ILE A 118 -9.45 2.77 -22.43
C ILE A 118 -10.03 4.04 -23.04
N SER A 119 -9.63 4.34 -24.27
CA SER A 119 -10.19 5.38 -25.14
C SER A 119 -10.55 4.76 -26.50
N SER A 120 -11.22 5.52 -27.38
CA SER A 120 -11.55 5.08 -28.74
C SER A 120 -10.37 4.54 -29.54
N ASP A 121 -9.18 5.09 -29.33
CA ASP A 121 -8.01 4.87 -30.19
C ASP A 121 -6.80 4.27 -29.46
N LYS A 122 -6.85 4.18 -28.12
CA LYS A 122 -5.71 3.79 -27.29
C LYS A 122 -6.14 3.05 -26.02
N VAL A 123 -5.37 2.03 -25.66
CA VAL A 123 -5.41 1.38 -24.34
C VAL A 123 -4.06 1.58 -23.67
N GLU A 124 -4.09 2.07 -22.44
CA GLU A 124 -2.88 2.36 -21.64
C GLU A 124 -2.97 1.66 -20.30
N THR A 125 -1.82 1.23 -19.79
CA THR A 125 -1.72 0.58 -18.50
C THR A 125 -0.64 1.25 -17.67
N ALA A 126 -0.92 1.44 -16.39
CA ALA A 126 0.05 1.91 -15.40
C ALA A 126 -0.07 1.03 -14.15
N SER A 127 1.06 0.82 -13.47
CA SER A 127 1.11 0.00 -12.26
C SER A 127 1.87 0.71 -11.15
N ILE A 128 1.43 0.47 -9.92
CA ILE A 128 2.06 0.96 -8.69
C ILE A 128 2.06 -0.14 -7.65
N GLU A 129 3.11 -0.20 -6.85
CA GLU A 129 3.23 -1.15 -5.74
C GLU A 129 2.84 -0.45 -4.44
N VAL A 130 2.08 -1.15 -3.58
CA VAL A 130 1.85 -0.73 -2.20
C VAL A 130 2.20 -1.85 -1.23
N ILE A 131 2.63 -1.47 -0.03
CA ILE A 131 2.96 -2.39 1.06
C ILE A 131 1.90 -2.27 2.14
N VAL A 132 1.24 -3.39 2.44
CA VAL A 132 0.25 -3.49 3.51
C VAL A 132 0.88 -4.24 4.67
N ASN A 133 1.15 -3.51 5.74
CA ASN A 133 1.61 -4.06 7.00
C ASN A 133 0.42 -4.53 7.85
N ARG A 134 0.68 -5.41 8.82
CA ARG A 134 -0.28 -5.74 9.87
C ARG A 134 0.40 -5.55 11.21
N ASP A 135 -0.21 -4.73 12.06
CA ASP A 135 0.09 -4.66 13.48
C ASP A 135 -1.00 -5.38 14.26
N SER A 136 -0.62 -6.04 15.34
CA SER A 136 -1.51 -6.93 16.08
C SER A 136 -1.23 -6.83 17.57
N PHE A 137 -2.27 -6.53 18.33
CA PHE A 137 -2.26 -6.46 19.77
C PHE A 137 -3.18 -7.52 20.35
N ALA A 138 -2.71 -8.19 21.41
CA ALA A 138 -3.52 -9.15 22.15
C ALA A 138 -3.28 -8.95 23.65
N GLU A 139 -4.36 -8.94 24.42
CA GLU A 139 -4.34 -8.75 25.87
C GLU A 139 -5.31 -9.72 26.53
N ALA A 140 -4.90 -10.26 27.67
CA ALA A 140 -5.76 -10.99 28.58
C ALA A 140 -5.93 -10.13 29.84
N ASP A 141 -7.11 -9.56 30.01
CA ASP A 141 -7.50 -8.80 31.19
C ASP A 141 -8.24 -9.73 32.14
N ASN A 142 -7.52 -10.24 33.14
CA ASN A 142 -8.07 -11.13 34.14
C ASN A 142 -8.30 -10.40 35.46
N MET A 143 -9.56 -10.21 35.84
CA MET A 143 -9.86 -9.70 37.17
C MET A 143 -9.73 -10.83 38.22
N GLU A 144 -8.74 -10.72 39.11
CA GLU A 144 -8.57 -11.64 40.22
C GLU A 144 -9.65 -11.38 41.30
N CYS A 145 -10.76 -12.11 41.26
CA CYS A 145 -11.74 -12.11 42.34
C CYS A 145 -11.13 -12.72 43.63
N SER A 146 -11.18 -12.00 44.75
CA SER A 146 -10.73 -12.47 46.08
C SER A 146 -11.44 -13.76 46.58
N CYS A 147 -12.51 -14.20 45.92
CA CYS A 147 -13.41 -15.25 46.40
C CYS A 147 -13.05 -16.67 45.94
N ALA A 148 -12.25 -16.83 44.88
CA ALA A 148 -11.82 -18.14 44.40
C ALA A 148 -10.54 -18.01 43.55
N PRO A 149 -9.44 -18.69 43.91
CA PRO A 149 -8.26 -18.74 43.06
C PRO A 149 -8.56 -19.74 41.92
N THR A 150 -9.44 -19.36 41.02
CA THR A 150 -9.63 -20.05 39.75
C THR A 150 -9.13 -19.13 38.65
N GLY A 151 -7.85 -18.74 38.74
CA GLY A 151 -7.14 -18.25 37.57
C GLY A 151 -7.23 -19.34 36.52
N LYS A 152 -8.09 -19.15 35.53
CA LYS A 152 -8.15 -20.02 34.37
C LYS A 152 -6.93 -19.70 33.53
N ASP A 153 -6.30 -20.74 32.97
CA ASP A 153 -5.22 -20.55 32.02
C ASP A 153 -5.78 -19.83 30.79
N THR A 154 -5.46 -18.56 30.62
CA THR A 154 -5.74 -17.81 29.39
C THR A 154 -4.65 -18.12 28.37
N VAL A 155 -5.04 -18.67 27.23
CA VAL A 155 -4.13 -19.06 26.15
C VAL A 155 -4.41 -18.20 24.93
N ILE A 156 -3.54 -17.23 24.69
CA ILE A 156 -3.57 -16.45 23.44
C ILE A 156 -2.79 -17.22 22.37
N ASP A 157 -3.51 -17.86 21.45
CA ASP A 157 -2.93 -18.55 20.31
C ASP A 157 -2.38 -17.53 19.29
N LEU A 158 -1.06 -17.36 19.29
CA LEU A 158 -0.38 -16.51 18.31
C LEU A 158 -0.29 -17.22 16.96
N VAL A 159 -1.04 -16.72 15.97
CA VAL A 159 -0.95 -17.19 14.59
C VAL A 159 0.21 -16.49 13.89
N ALA A 160 1.27 -17.23 13.59
CA ALA A 160 2.36 -16.75 12.75
C ALA A 160 1.85 -16.51 11.32
N LEU A 161 1.90 -15.27 10.86
CA LEU A 161 1.63 -14.95 9.45
C LEU A 161 2.80 -15.32 8.53
N THR A 162 2.59 -15.14 7.23
CA THR A 162 3.70 -15.13 6.27
C THR A 162 4.42 -13.78 6.32
N GLY A 163 5.74 -13.78 6.20
CA GLY A 163 6.57 -12.56 6.22
C GLY A 163 7.36 -12.39 7.52
N LYS A 164 8.17 -11.32 7.58
CA LYS A 164 8.95 -11.00 8.79
C LYS A 164 8.00 -10.48 9.88
N GLN A 165 8.02 -11.14 11.03
CA GLN A 165 7.26 -10.72 12.22
C GLN A 165 8.22 -10.42 13.36
N SER A 166 7.89 -9.40 14.14
CA SER A 166 8.43 -9.22 15.47
C SER A 166 7.28 -9.46 16.44
N ILE A 167 7.48 -10.43 17.33
CA ILE A 167 6.53 -10.70 18.41
C ILE A 167 7.24 -10.26 19.68
N GLN A 168 6.59 -9.37 20.41
CA GLN A 168 7.02 -8.94 21.73
C GLN A 168 5.85 -9.13 22.67
N GLY A 169 6.15 -9.56 23.89
CA GLY A 169 5.14 -9.76 24.92
C GLY A 169 5.80 -9.61 26.27
N PHE A 170 5.01 -9.18 27.23
CA PHE A 170 5.37 -9.16 28.64
C PHE A 170 4.17 -9.65 29.43
N VAL A 171 4.43 -10.19 30.62
CA VAL A 171 3.39 -10.50 31.59
C VAL A 171 3.47 -9.44 32.67
N GLN A 172 2.39 -8.71 32.88
CA GLN A 172 2.26 -7.73 33.96
C GLN A 172 1.15 -8.22 34.89
N VAL A 173 1.47 -8.35 36.17
CA VAL A 173 0.50 -8.69 37.21
C VAL A 173 0.26 -7.41 38.00
N GLU A 174 -0.93 -6.84 37.88
CA GLU A 174 -1.37 -5.72 38.69
C GLU A 174 -2.34 -6.21 39.76
N HIS A 175 -2.11 -5.82 41.00
CA HIS A 175 -3.05 -6.05 42.09
C HIS A 175 -3.65 -4.69 42.44
N ASP A 176 -4.96 -4.55 42.30
CA ASP A 176 -5.71 -3.30 42.53
C ASP A 176 -5.59 -2.77 43.98
N GLY A 177 -5.10 -3.61 44.88
CA GLY A 177 -4.84 -3.27 46.28
C GLY A 177 -6.09 -3.28 47.13
N SER A 178 -7.22 -3.80 46.63
CA SER A 178 -8.42 -3.98 47.44
C SER A 178 -8.23 -5.20 48.34
N SER A 179 -7.70 -4.98 49.55
CA SER A 179 -7.95 -5.91 50.63
C SER A 179 -9.41 -5.75 51.04
N GLU A 180 -10.31 -6.48 50.39
CA GLU A 180 -11.66 -6.72 50.88
C GLU A 180 -11.51 -7.34 52.30
N SER A 181 -11.77 -6.52 53.32
CA SER A 181 -11.65 -6.87 54.74
C SER A 181 -12.94 -7.41 55.32
#